data_AF-A0A0N4XS20-F1
#
_entry.id   AF-A0A0N4XS20-F1
#
_cell.length_a   1.000
_cell.length_b   1.000
_cell.length_c   1.000
_cell.angle_alpha   90.00
_cell.angle_beta   90.00
_cell.angle_gamma   90.00
#
_symmetry.space_group_name_H-M   'P 1'
#
loop_
_entity.id
_entity.type
_entity.pdbx_description
1 polymer ?
#
loop_
_entity_poly.entity_id
_entity_poly.type
_entity_poly.pdbx_seq_one_letter_code
_entity_poly.pdbx_strand_id
1 'polypeptide(L)'
;MEPLSKGSSLLREWRGPRNCRTLPIPSEYCLCQYNRTIVKSVALLKRIGEFLAEKVNNILEKAGLGAKCVKQYYQETVSATKIVDGNMSLYEVTLYLTPSHGLFSV
;
A
#
# COMPACT_ATOMS: atom_id res chain seq x y z
N MET A 1 -20.65 -7.74 9.56
CA MET A 1 -21.17 -8.35 8.33
C MET A 1 -20.54 -7.62 7.16
N GLU A 2 -19.66 -8.26 6.39
CA GLU A 2 -19.14 -7.66 5.17
C GLU A 2 -20.25 -7.58 4.11
N PRO A 3 -20.31 -6.53 3.28
CA PRO A 3 -21.37 -6.41 2.30
C PRO A 3 -21.23 -7.49 1.21
N LEU A 4 -22.33 -8.22 0.92
CA LEU A 4 -22.46 -9.07 -0.30
C LEU A 4 -22.17 -8.30 -1.61
N SER A 5 -22.26 -6.98 -1.48
CA SER A 5 -22.21 -5.91 -2.46
C SER A 5 -20.97 -5.05 -2.59
N LYS A 6 -20.30 -4.95 -3.74
CA LYS A 6 -19.39 -3.80 -4.01
C LYS A 6 -20.10 -2.55 -4.56
N GLY A 7 -21.42 -2.57 -4.73
CA GLY A 7 -22.20 -1.40 -5.13
C GLY A 7 -23.62 -1.36 -4.57
N SER A 8 -24.14 -0.15 -4.39
CA SER A 8 -25.56 0.11 -4.09
C SER A 8 -26.35 0.43 -5.35
N SER A 9 -27.59 -0.02 -5.40
CA SER A 9 -28.58 0.39 -6.40
C SER A 9 -29.91 0.69 -5.71
N LEU A 10 -30.88 1.19 -6.46
CA LEU A 10 -32.26 1.40 -5.96
C LEU A 10 -32.85 0.12 -5.32
N LEU A 11 -32.46 -1.05 -5.84
CA LEU A 11 -32.97 -2.36 -5.40
C LEU A 11 -32.04 -3.06 -4.39
N ARG A 12 -30.87 -2.47 -4.07
CA ARG A 12 -29.91 -3.07 -3.14
C ARG A 12 -29.20 -2.00 -2.32
N GLU A 13 -29.62 -1.92 -1.07
CA GLU A 13 -29.05 -1.00 -0.09
C GLU A 13 -27.60 -1.37 0.29
N TRP A 14 -26.78 -0.34 0.49
CA TRP A 14 -25.43 -0.51 1.01
C TRP A 14 -25.47 -0.69 2.53
N ARG A 15 -24.87 -1.76 3.03
CA ARG A 15 -24.75 -1.98 4.49
C ARG A 15 -23.33 -1.67 4.92
N GLY A 16 -23.15 -0.56 5.63
CA GLY A 16 -21.87 -0.14 6.22
C GLY A 16 -21.40 1.26 5.79
N PRO A 17 -20.23 1.71 6.26
CA PRO A 17 -19.67 2.99 5.86
C PRO A 17 -19.29 3.00 4.38
N ARG A 18 -19.49 4.13 3.70
CA ARG A 18 -19.06 4.36 2.31
C ARG A 18 -17.73 5.11 2.33
N ASN A 19 -16.64 4.35 2.35
CA ASN A 19 -15.30 4.93 2.28
C ASN A 19 -14.45 4.13 1.30
N CYS A 20 -13.27 4.65 0.96
CA CYS A 20 -12.40 4.02 -0.03
C CYS A 20 -11.83 2.66 0.41
N ARG A 21 -12.09 2.22 1.65
CA ARG A 21 -11.72 0.88 2.12
C ARG A 21 -12.80 -0.14 1.80
N THR A 22 -14.06 0.27 1.89
CA THR A 22 -15.21 -0.62 1.64
C THR A 22 -15.63 -0.60 0.16
N LEU A 23 -15.27 0.45 -0.57
CA LEU A 23 -15.53 0.60 -1.99
C LEU A 23 -14.27 0.27 -2.81
N PRO A 24 -14.42 -0.23 -4.05
CA PRO A 24 -13.30 -0.50 -4.96
C PRO A 24 -12.75 0.81 -5.57
N ILE A 25 -12.42 1.78 -4.72
CA ILE A 25 -11.86 3.07 -5.13
C ILE A 25 -10.37 3.02 -4.79
N PRO A 26 -9.46 3.14 -5.77
CA PRO A 26 -8.04 3.24 -5.50
C PRO A 26 -7.75 4.41 -4.55
N SER A 27 -6.74 4.26 -3.69
CA SER A 27 -6.35 5.28 -2.70
C SER A 27 -6.09 6.65 -3.34
N GLU A 28 -5.50 6.67 -4.54
CA GLU A 28 -5.19 7.85 -5.33
C GLU A 28 -6.44 8.66 -5.74
N TYR A 29 -7.59 8.00 -5.92
CA TYR A 29 -8.87 8.62 -6.28
C TYR A 29 -9.81 8.77 -5.09
N CYS A 30 -9.30 8.57 -3.88
CA CYS A 30 -10.11 8.64 -2.68
C CYS A 30 -10.41 10.08 -2.28
N LEU A 31 -11.70 10.45 -2.27
CA LEU A 31 -12.16 11.76 -1.80
C LEU A 31 -12.28 11.87 -0.28
N CYS A 32 -12.20 10.74 0.44
CA CYS A 32 -12.28 10.75 1.91
C CYS A 32 -11.02 11.42 2.49
N GLN A 33 -11.23 12.40 3.35
CA GLN A 33 -10.15 13.02 4.11
C GLN A 33 -9.80 12.15 5.31
N TYR A 34 -8.58 11.60 5.32
CA TYR A 34 -8.05 10.88 6.46
C TYR A 34 -6.99 11.70 7.17
N ASN A 35 -6.94 11.60 8.49
CA ASN A 35 -5.85 12.18 9.28
C ASN A 35 -4.55 11.42 9.00
N ARG A 36 -3.71 12.01 8.16
CA ARG A 36 -2.39 11.47 7.81
C ARG A 36 -1.36 11.98 8.80
N THR A 37 -0.55 11.06 9.31
CA THR A 37 0.59 11.38 10.19
C THR A 37 1.89 11.03 9.49
N ILE A 38 2.86 11.94 9.51
CA ILE A 38 4.17 11.68 8.90
C ILE A 38 4.91 10.66 9.75
N VAL A 39 5.42 9.60 9.12
CA VAL A 39 6.22 8.58 9.80
C VAL A 39 7.68 9.00 9.78
N LYS A 40 8.24 9.30 10.95
CA LYS A 40 9.65 9.71 11.11
C LYS A 40 10.56 8.61 11.69
N SER A 41 9.99 7.47 12.10
CA SER A 41 10.75 6.40 12.74
C SER A 41 11.63 5.67 11.73
N VAL A 42 12.94 5.92 11.77
CA VAL A 42 13.93 5.32 10.85
C VAL A 42 13.89 3.79 10.88
N ALA A 43 13.74 3.19 12.06
CA ALA A 43 13.65 1.73 12.19
C ALA A 43 12.40 1.16 11.50
N LEU A 44 11.26 1.86 11.61
CA LEU A 44 10.02 1.46 10.96
C LEU A 44 10.12 1.62 9.44
N LEU A 45 10.68 2.73 8.96
CA LEU A 45 10.88 2.99 7.53
C LEU A 45 11.78 1.93 6.90
N LYS A 46 12.89 1.59 7.56
CA LYS A 46 13.80 0.52 7.12
C LYS A 46 13.07 -0.81 7.02
N ARG A 47 12.30 -1.19 8.04
CA ARG A 47 11.55 -2.45 8.05
C ARG A 47 10.49 -2.52 6.94
N ILE A 48 9.79 -1.41 6.69
CA ILE A 48 8.82 -1.32 5.58
C ILE A 48 9.55 -1.45 4.24
N GLY A 49 10.68 -0.77 4.08
CA GLY A 49 11.47 -0.82 2.86
C GLY A 49 12.03 -2.19 2.54
N GLU A 50 12.59 -2.88 3.54
CA GLU A 50 13.07 -4.26 3.41
C GLU A 50 11.92 -5.21 3.05
N PHE A 51 10.77 -5.06 3.70
CA PHE A 51 9.57 -5.84 3.38
C PHE A 51 9.10 -5.63 1.92
N LEU A 52 9.09 -4.39 1.45
CA LEU A 52 8.70 -4.08 0.07
C LEU A 52 9.68 -4.65 -0.94
N ALA A 53 10.98 -4.53 -0.69
CA ALA A 53 12.02 -5.13 -1.53
C ALA A 53 11.85 -6.66 -1.63
N GLU A 54 11.60 -7.32 -0.49
CA GLU A 54 11.35 -8.76 -0.44
C GLU A 54 10.09 -9.16 -1.24
N LYS A 55 9.01 -8.37 -1.14
CA LYS A 55 7.78 -8.62 -1.91
C LYS A 55 7.98 -8.46 -3.41
N VAL A 56 8.69 -7.42 -3.85
CA VAL A 56 9.01 -7.22 -5.26
C VAL A 56 9.81 -8.41 -5.79
N ASN A 57 10.87 -8.83 -5.09
CA ASN A 57 11.66 -9.98 -5.47
C ASN A 57 10.83 -11.27 -5.54
N ASN A 58 9.97 -11.52 -4.56
CA ASN A 58 9.08 -12.67 -4.54
C ASN A 58 8.07 -12.67 -5.71
N ILE A 59 7.57 -11.50 -6.12
CA ILE A 59 6.69 -11.39 -7.30
C ILE A 59 7.46 -11.76 -8.57
N LEU A 60 8.68 -11.27 -8.73
CA LEU A 60 9.53 -11.58 -9.87
C LEU A 60 9.89 -13.08 -9.93
N GLU A 61 10.24 -13.68 -8.80
CA GLU A 61 10.50 -15.12 -8.69
C GLU A 61 9.26 -15.94 -9.09
N LYS A 62 8.09 -15.61 -8.56
CA LYS A 62 6.83 -16.29 -8.89
C LYS A 62 6.42 -16.13 -10.35
N ALA A 63 6.83 -15.04 -11.00
CA ALA A 63 6.65 -14.83 -12.43
C ALA A 63 7.68 -15.57 -13.30
N GLY A 64 8.62 -16.32 -12.71
CA GLY A 64 9.70 -17.00 -13.43
C GLY A 64 10.79 -16.05 -13.94
N LEU A 65 10.89 -14.85 -13.37
CA LEU A 65 11.84 -13.81 -13.75
C LEU A 65 13.03 -13.70 -12.80
N GLY A 66 13.10 -14.49 -11.72
CA GLY A 66 14.16 -14.43 -10.72
C GLY A 66 15.58 -14.55 -11.25
N ALA A 67 15.80 -15.40 -12.26
CA ALA A 67 17.11 -15.56 -12.91
C ALA A 67 17.42 -14.47 -13.96
N LYS A 68 16.40 -13.71 -14.40
CA LYS A 68 16.54 -12.66 -15.42
C LYS A 68 16.64 -11.27 -14.81
N CYS A 69 15.99 -11.05 -13.68
CA CYS A 69 15.96 -9.78 -12.97
C CYS A 69 16.93 -9.79 -11.79
N VAL A 70 17.66 -8.70 -11.61
CA VAL A 70 18.53 -8.54 -10.43
C VAL A 70 17.68 -8.32 -9.19
N LYS A 71 18.03 -8.98 -8.08
CA LYS A 71 17.37 -8.78 -6.79
C LYS A 71 17.46 -7.33 -6.35
N GLN A 72 16.32 -6.81 -5.91
CA GLN A 72 16.16 -5.45 -5.42
C GLN A 72 16.31 -5.40 -3.89
N TYR A 73 16.86 -4.31 -3.39
CA TYR A 73 17.09 -4.05 -1.98
C TYR A 73 16.64 -2.65 -1.62
N TYR A 74 16.27 -2.46 -0.36
CA TYR A 74 15.91 -1.14 0.15
C TYR A 74 17.10 -0.19 0.10
N GLN A 75 16.91 0.99 -0.50
CA GLN A 75 17.90 2.06 -0.53
C GLN A 75 17.49 3.17 0.45
N GLU A 76 16.41 3.88 0.15
CA GLU A 76 15.94 5.00 0.96
C GLU A 76 14.43 5.22 0.81
N THR A 77 13.83 5.87 1.80
CA THR A 77 12.42 6.25 1.77
C THR A 77 12.30 7.72 1.42
N VAL A 78 11.48 8.04 0.40
CA VAL A 78 11.19 9.40 -0.04
C VAL A 78 10.10 10.02 0.83
N SER A 79 9.00 9.30 1.04
CA SER A 79 7.89 9.74 1.86
C SER A 79 7.20 8.57 2.52
N ALA A 80 6.74 8.77 3.76
CA ALA A 80 5.93 7.77 4.45
C ALA A 80 4.89 8.47 5.31
N THR A 81 3.63 8.14 5.08
CA THR A 81 2.51 8.59 5.91
C THR A 81 1.76 7.41 6.48
N LYS A 82 1.17 7.61 7.66
CA LYS A 82 0.33 6.64 8.34
C LYS A 82 -1.07 7.21 8.50
N ILE A 83 -2.05 6.43 8.09
CA ILE A 83 -3.47 6.65 8.35
C ILE A 83 -3.90 5.67 9.44
N VAL A 84 -4.55 6.18 10.47
CA VAL A 84 -5.19 5.35 11.51
C VAL A 84 -6.70 5.37 11.24
N ASP A 85 -7.27 4.19 11.04
CA ASP A 85 -8.72 4.03 10.86
C ASP A 85 -9.21 2.86 11.72
N GLY A 86 -9.84 3.20 12.85
CA GLY A 86 -10.17 2.28 13.92
C GLY A 86 -8.92 1.59 14.49
N ASN A 87 -8.93 0.25 14.48
CA ASN A 87 -7.81 -0.57 14.98
C ASN A 87 -6.74 -0.87 13.90
N MET A 88 -6.88 -0.33 12.70
CA MET A 88 -5.96 -0.58 11.59
C MET A 88 -5.09 0.63 11.29
N SER A 89 -3.79 0.39 11.10
CA SER A 89 -2.84 1.39 10.60
C SER A 89 -2.48 1.07 9.16
N LEU A 90 -2.75 1.99 8.26
CA LEU A 90 -2.35 1.92 6.85
C LEU A 90 -1.14 2.81 6.65
N TYR A 91 -0.19 2.34 5.86
CA TYR A 91 1.02 3.08 5.52
C TYR A 91 1.00 3.34 4.02
N GLU A 92 1.20 4.61 3.66
CA GLU A 92 1.40 5.05 2.28
C GLU A 92 2.88 5.43 2.19
N VAL A 93 3.66 4.67 1.43
CA VAL A 93 5.12 4.78 1.41
C VAL A 93 5.62 4.84 -0.02
N THR A 94 6.50 5.81 -0.26
CA THR A 94 7.24 5.97 -1.49
C THR A 94 8.73 5.79 -1.20
N LEU A 95 9.39 4.88 -1.89
CA LEU A 95 10.79 4.53 -1.63
C LEU A 95 11.54 4.15 -2.92
N TYR A 96 12.87 4.17 -2.82
CA TYR A 96 13.76 3.68 -3.86
C TYR A 96 14.29 2.30 -3.53
N LEU A 97 14.34 1.45 -4.56
CA LEU A 97 15.02 0.17 -4.53
C LEU A 97 16.26 0.19 -5.42
N THR A 98 17.33 -0.45 -4.94
CA THR A 98 18.61 -0.62 -5.63
C THR A 98 18.77 -2.09 -6.07
N PRO A 99 19.37 -2.41 -7.23
CA PRO A 99 20.13 -1.53 -8.13
C PRO A 99 19.32 -0.84 -9.23
N SER A 100 18.01 -1.09 -9.34
CA SER A 100 17.23 -0.50 -10.44
C SER A 100 17.05 1.02 -10.32
N HIS A 101 17.28 1.60 -9.14
CA HIS A 101 16.87 2.95 -8.77
C HIS A 101 15.37 3.19 -9.04
N GLY A 102 14.57 2.12 -8.98
CA GLY A 102 13.13 2.19 -9.19
C GLY A 102 12.43 2.88 -8.04
N LEU A 103 11.53 3.81 -8.37
CA LEU A 103 10.63 4.47 -7.43
C LEU A 103 9.37 3.63 -7.27
N PHE A 104 9.09 3.19 -6.05
CA PHE A 104 7.89 2.40 -5.73
C PHE A 104 7.00 3.21 -4.78
N SER A 105 5.70 3.28 -5.09
CA SER A 105 4.69 3.90 -4.24
C SER A 105 3.59 2.89 -3.95
N VAL A 106 3.24 2.74 -2.67
CA VAL A 106 2.37 1.68 -2.14
C VAL A 106 1.56 2.17 -0.96
#